data_AF-M6VY78-F1
#
_entry.id   AF-M6VY78-F1
#
_cell.length_a   1.000
_cell.length_b   1.000
_cell.length_c   1.000
_cell.angle_alpha   90.00
_cell.angle_beta   90.00
_cell.angle_gamma   90.00
#
_symmetry.space_group_name_H-M   'P 1'
#
loop_
_entity.id
_entity.type
_entity.pdbx_description
1 polymer ?
#
loop_
_entity_poly.entity_id
_entity_poly.type
_entity_poly.pdbx_seq_one_letter_code
_entity_poly.pdbx_strand_id
1 'polypeptide(L)'
;MNYNSHSRTKQFRKIGGVILSTILLCFCCTIEADEKDKYYNLTEALQHPTDVQYLYLGSPEGGNKLTTLPKEIGNLQNLQDLNLNSNQFTTLPKEIWNLQKLQKLSLGRNQLTTLPEEIWNLQNLQTLDLEGNQLATLPEEIGNLQNLQTLDLEGNQLTTLRKEIGKLQNLKSYICIIIDSRLFQKKSRTCKI
;
A
#
# COMPACT_ATOMS: atom_id res chain seq x y z
N MET A 1 11.26 10.61 29.93
CA MET A 1 11.92 11.93 29.91
C MET A 1 11.46 12.64 28.65
N ASN A 2 10.86 13.80 28.81
CA ASN A 2 10.02 14.49 27.83
C ASN A 2 10.89 15.51 27.07
N TYR A 3 11.19 15.28 25.79
CA TYR A 3 11.96 16.21 24.96
C TYR A 3 11.00 17.17 24.25
N ASN A 4 10.95 18.41 24.75
CA ASN A 4 10.05 19.46 24.29
C ASN A 4 10.80 20.34 23.27
N SER A 5 10.43 20.27 21.99
CA SER A 5 11.11 20.96 20.87
C SER A 5 10.84 22.47 20.78
N HIS A 6 10.13 23.04 21.75
CA HIS A 6 9.69 24.44 21.75
C HIS A 6 10.74 25.47 22.25
N SER A 7 11.98 25.05 22.51
CA SER A 7 13.02 25.91 23.12
C SER A 7 14.07 26.47 22.16
N ARG A 8 14.08 26.13 20.86
CA ARG A 8 15.12 26.61 19.92
C ARG A 8 14.78 27.89 19.16
N THR A 9 13.55 28.39 19.23
CA THR A 9 13.11 29.52 18.38
C THR A 9 13.37 30.91 18.98
N LYS A 10 13.98 31.04 20.16
CA LYS A 10 14.20 32.35 20.81
C LYS A 10 15.65 32.88 20.83
N GLN A 11 16.63 32.17 20.27
CA GLN A 11 18.05 32.57 20.41
C GLN A 11 18.64 33.42 19.25
N PHE A 12 17.86 33.80 18.22
CA PHE A 12 18.41 34.53 17.05
C PHE A 12 17.96 36.00 16.93
N ARG A 13 17.78 36.70 18.06
CA ARG A 13 17.69 38.18 18.07
C ARG A 13 18.91 38.77 18.77
N LYS A 14 20.01 38.89 18.01
CA LYS A 14 21.06 39.94 18.08
C LYS A 14 22.37 39.36 17.54
N ILE A 15 22.84 39.88 16.40
CA ILE A 15 24.23 40.26 16.05
C ILE A 15 24.25 40.48 14.51
N GLY A 16 25.02 41.50 14.08
CA GLY A 16 25.04 42.17 12.76
C GLY A 16 25.02 41.26 11.52
N GLY A 17 24.50 41.72 10.38
CA GLY A 17 24.95 42.92 9.69
C GLY A 17 25.54 42.49 8.34
N VAL A 18 24.70 42.48 7.30
CA VAL A 18 25.00 42.48 5.85
C VAL A 18 25.84 41.33 5.25
N ILE A 19 26.56 40.51 6.02
CA ILE A 19 27.35 39.37 5.46
C ILE A 19 26.58 38.04 5.49
N LEU A 20 25.45 37.96 6.21
CA LEU A 20 24.65 36.73 6.29
C LEU A 20 23.67 36.54 5.11
N SER A 21 23.37 37.57 4.31
CA SER A 21 22.26 37.47 3.34
C SER A 21 22.61 36.68 2.07
N THR A 22 23.87 36.62 1.66
CA THR A 22 24.27 35.89 0.44
C THR A 22 24.65 34.44 0.69
N ILE A 23 25.08 34.08 1.90
CA ILE A 23 25.37 32.68 2.28
C ILE A 23 24.10 31.96 2.74
N LEU A 24 23.13 32.67 3.34
CA LEU A 24 21.87 32.06 3.80
C LEU A 24 20.90 31.73 2.64
N LEU A 25 21.01 32.40 1.50
CA LEU A 25 20.21 32.08 0.30
C LEU A 25 20.66 30.79 -0.41
N CYS A 26 21.89 30.32 -0.16
CA CYS A 26 22.40 29.07 -0.77
C CYS A 26 22.29 27.85 0.14
N PHE A 27 22.00 28.04 1.44
CA PHE A 27 21.79 26.94 2.40
C PHE A 27 20.31 26.66 2.74
N CYS A 28 19.37 27.51 2.30
CA CYS A 28 17.94 27.25 2.44
C CYS A 28 17.30 26.54 1.23
N CYS A 29 18.01 26.34 0.12
CA CYS A 29 17.50 25.57 -1.02
C CYS A 29 17.88 24.07 -0.99
N THR A 30 18.55 23.61 0.06
CA THR A 30 19.05 22.22 0.15
C THR A 30 18.63 21.50 1.43
N ILE A 31 17.64 22.01 2.16
CA ILE A 31 17.01 21.29 3.28
C ILE A 31 15.53 21.06 2.93
N GLU A 32 15.28 19.84 2.44
CA GLU A 32 14.02 19.09 2.47
C GLU A 32 12.84 19.67 1.67
N ALA A 33 12.83 19.37 0.37
CA ALA A 33 11.57 19.04 -0.30
C ALA A 33 11.05 17.72 0.30
N ASP A 34 10.57 17.80 1.54
CA ASP A 34 10.00 16.68 2.26
C ASP A 34 8.75 16.21 1.51
N GLU A 35 8.61 14.89 1.35
CA GLU A 35 7.60 14.21 0.56
C GLU A 35 6.19 14.41 1.17
N LYS A 36 5.61 15.59 0.94
CA LYS A 36 4.36 16.10 1.56
C LYS A 36 3.14 15.17 1.44
N ASP A 37 3.22 14.14 0.60
CA ASP A 37 2.09 13.28 0.26
C ASP A 37 2.17 11.87 0.88
N LYS A 38 3.21 11.58 1.68
CA LYS A 38 3.41 10.29 2.35
C LYS A 38 3.04 10.32 3.83
N TYR A 39 2.21 9.36 4.24
CA TYR A 39 1.72 9.22 5.61
C TYR A 39 2.02 7.82 6.15
N TYR A 40 2.40 7.75 7.42
CA TYR A 40 2.67 6.50 8.14
C TYR A 40 1.71 6.28 9.32
N ASN A 41 0.79 7.23 9.52
CA ASN A 41 -0.20 7.21 10.59
C ASN A 41 -1.57 7.58 10.00
N LEU A 42 -2.55 6.69 10.17
CA LEU A 42 -3.89 6.90 9.62
C LEU A 42 -4.59 8.09 10.25
N THR A 43 -4.42 8.31 11.56
CA THR A 43 -5.06 9.44 12.27
C THR A 43 -4.59 10.78 11.72
N GLU A 44 -3.30 10.89 11.38
CA GLU A 44 -2.70 12.07 10.75
C GLU A 44 -3.18 12.22 9.31
N ALA A 45 -3.17 11.13 8.52
CA ALA A 45 -3.66 11.14 7.14
C ALA A 45 -5.12 11.63 7.05
N LEU A 46 -5.97 11.22 7.99
CA LEU A 46 -7.37 11.62 8.03
C LEU A 46 -7.59 13.10 8.41
N GLN A 47 -6.57 13.82 8.90
CA GLN A 47 -6.67 15.28 9.08
C GLN A 47 -6.56 16.05 7.76
N HIS A 48 -5.93 15.45 6.75
CA HIS A 48 -5.65 16.06 5.45
C HIS A 48 -6.07 15.16 4.28
N PRO A 49 -7.33 14.66 4.23
CA PRO A 49 -7.73 13.56 3.35
C PRO A 49 -7.58 13.87 1.85
N THR A 50 -7.54 15.15 1.47
CA THR A 50 -7.34 15.59 0.09
C THR A 50 -5.89 15.54 -0.36
N ASP A 51 -4.94 15.50 0.57
CA ASP A 51 -3.50 15.62 0.26
C ASP A 51 -2.81 14.24 0.26
N VAL A 52 -3.45 13.23 0.85
CA VAL A 52 -2.89 11.89 0.98
C VAL A 52 -2.86 11.16 -0.37
N GLN A 53 -1.66 10.89 -0.87
CA GLN A 53 -1.45 10.04 -2.04
C GLN A 53 -0.80 8.71 -1.67
N TYR A 54 -0.02 8.67 -0.58
CA TYR A 54 0.68 7.47 -0.15
C TYR A 54 0.45 7.24 1.34
N LEU A 55 -0.03 6.04 1.70
CA LEU A 55 -0.30 5.66 3.08
C LEU A 55 0.34 4.31 3.37
N TYR A 56 1.31 4.31 4.29
CA TYR A 56 2.08 3.13 4.67
C TYR A 56 1.79 2.77 6.13
N LEU A 57 0.92 1.79 6.35
CA LEU A 57 0.58 1.27 7.68
C LEU A 57 1.14 -0.14 7.92
N GLY A 58 1.94 -0.65 6.99
CA GLY A 58 2.73 -1.88 7.13
C GLY A 58 4.08 -1.63 7.81
N SER A 59 4.65 -2.68 8.41
CA SER A 59 6.01 -2.66 8.96
C SER A 59 6.79 -3.90 8.50
N PRO A 60 8.06 -3.76 8.09
CA PRO A 60 8.93 -4.89 7.79
C PRO A 60 9.35 -5.68 9.03
N GLU A 61 9.34 -5.08 10.23
CA GLU A 61 9.87 -5.67 11.46
C GLU A 61 8.78 -6.23 12.41
N GLY A 62 7.53 -6.29 11.93
CA GLY A 62 6.36 -6.71 12.68
C GLY A 62 5.30 -5.62 12.65
N GLY A 63 4.16 -5.90 12.01
CA GLY A 63 3.14 -4.90 11.74
C GLY A 63 2.54 -4.28 12.99
N ASN A 64 1.79 -3.21 12.75
CA ASN A 64 0.97 -2.50 13.72
C ASN A 64 -0.16 -3.37 14.32
N LYS A 65 -0.16 -4.69 14.06
CA LYS A 65 -1.18 -5.68 14.44
C LYS A 65 -2.59 -5.20 14.11
N LEU A 66 -2.74 -4.45 13.01
CA LEU A 66 -4.03 -3.93 12.60
C LEU A 66 -4.91 -5.08 12.16
N THR A 67 -6.12 -5.15 12.73
CA THR A 67 -7.14 -6.13 12.37
C THR A 67 -8.26 -5.51 11.53
N THR A 68 -8.42 -4.18 11.57
CA THR A 68 -9.41 -3.42 10.80
C THR A 68 -8.93 -1.99 10.56
N LEU A 69 -9.55 -1.33 9.58
CA LEU A 69 -9.44 0.11 9.34
C LEU A 69 -10.81 0.77 9.56
N PRO A 70 -10.86 2.03 9.98
CA PRO A 70 -12.09 2.81 10.04
C PRO A 70 -12.63 3.07 8.62
N LYS A 71 -13.96 3.19 8.47
CA LYS A 71 -14.62 3.48 7.18
C LYS A 71 -14.14 4.79 6.55
N GLU A 72 -13.65 5.71 7.38
CA GLU A 72 -13.10 7.01 7.01
C GLU A 72 -11.88 6.90 6.08
N ILE A 73 -11.25 5.71 5.95
CA ILE A 73 -10.28 5.43 4.89
C ILE A 73 -10.83 5.75 3.50
N GLY A 74 -12.15 5.59 3.31
CA GLY A 74 -12.85 5.98 2.08
C GLY A 74 -12.80 7.47 1.77
N ASN A 75 -12.40 8.34 2.70
CA ASN A 75 -12.26 9.77 2.44
C ASN A 75 -10.96 10.11 1.68
N LEU A 76 -9.99 9.19 1.63
CA LEU A 76 -8.69 9.40 0.99
C LEU A 76 -8.77 9.25 -0.54
N GLN A 77 -9.63 10.04 -1.19
CA GLN A 77 -9.97 9.90 -2.61
C GLN A 77 -8.80 10.16 -3.58
N ASN A 78 -7.68 10.71 -3.08
CA ASN A 78 -6.44 10.93 -3.83
C ASN A 78 -5.37 9.84 -3.62
N LEU A 79 -5.69 8.80 -2.83
CA LEU A 79 -4.75 7.73 -2.50
C LEU A 79 -4.37 6.91 -3.74
N GLN A 80 -3.07 6.71 -3.92
CA GLN A 80 -2.44 6.01 -5.04
C GLN A 80 -1.69 4.77 -4.58
N ASP A 81 -0.99 4.81 -3.44
CA ASP A 81 -0.34 3.65 -2.82
C ASP A 81 -0.86 3.45 -1.40
N LEU A 82 -1.43 2.27 -1.15
CA LEU A 82 -1.84 1.81 0.18
C LEU A 82 -1.03 0.56 0.54
N ASN A 83 -0.16 0.69 1.54
CA ASN A 83 0.60 -0.43 2.07
C ASN A 83 0.06 -0.84 3.45
N LEU A 84 -0.45 -2.06 3.52
CA LEU A 84 -1.00 -2.72 4.70
C LEU A 84 -0.26 -4.02 5.02
N ASN A 85 0.97 -4.18 4.51
CA ASN A 85 1.74 -5.42 4.67
C ASN A 85 2.02 -5.76 6.14
N SER A 86 2.12 -7.05 6.44
CA SER A 86 2.48 -7.59 7.75
C SER A 86 1.50 -7.28 8.88
N ASN A 87 0.20 -7.14 8.60
CA ASN A 87 -0.84 -6.91 9.60
C ASN A 87 -1.65 -8.19 9.91
N GLN A 88 -2.84 -8.05 10.49
CA GLN A 88 -3.72 -9.15 10.90
C GLN A 88 -5.11 -9.04 10.25
N PHE A 89 -5.19 -8.44 9.05
CA PHE A 89 -6.45 -8.29 8.34
C PHE A 89 -6.99 -9.65 7.91
N THR A 90 -8.20 -9.97 8.34
CA THR A 90 -9.02 -11.08 7.81
C THR A 90 -9.99 -10.60 6.73
N THR A 91 -10.30 -9.32 6.74
CA THR A 91 -11.07 -8.59 5.73
C THR A 91 -10.66 -7.11 5.74
N LEU A 92 -11.12 -6.35 4.76
CA LEU A 92 -10.95 -4.89 4.66
C LEU A 92 -12.32 -4.20 4.70
N PRO A 93 -12.42 -2.97 5.21
CA PRO A 93 -13.65 -2.18 5.08
C PRO A 93 -13.98 -1.97 3.60
N LYS A 94 -15.28 -2.04 3.27
CA LYS A 94 -15.75 -1.94 1.87
C LYS A 94 -15.37 -0.62 1.20
N GLU A 95 -15.11 0.41 1.99
CA GLU A 95 -14.75 1.74 1.53
C GLU A 95 -13.39 1.78 0.80
N ILE A 96 -12.48 0.82 1.07
CA ILE A 96 -11.21 0.71 0.32
C ILE A 96 -11.47 0.46 -1.16
N TRP A 97 -12.50 -0.30 -1.50
CA TRP A 97 -12.83 -0.63 -2.88
C TRP A 97 -13.35 0.57 -3.67
N ASN A 98 -13.67 1.69 -3.01
CA ASN A 98 -14.10 2.93 -3.66
C ASN A 98 -12.93 3.89 -3.94
N LEU A 99 -11.68 3.52 -3.64
CA LEU A 99 -10.50 4.36 -3.86
C LEU A 99 -10.08 4.32 -5.34
N GLN A 100 -10.81 5.06 -6.18
CA GLN A 100 -10.69 4.98 -7.64
C GLN A 100 -9.31 5.35 -8.20
N LYS A 101 -8.50 6.10 -7.46
CA LYS A 101 -7.13 6.49 -7.87
C LYS A 101 -6.05 5.51 -7.42
N LEU A 102 -6.41 4.45 -6.69
CA LEU A 102 -5.44 3.50 -6.16
C LEU A 102 -4.75 2.72 -7.29
N GLN A 103 -3.43 2.79 -7.30
CA GLN A 103 -2.56 2.14 -8.28
C GLN A 103 -1.80 0.96 -7.67
N LYS A 104 -1.52 1.02 -6.35
CA LYS A 104 -0.84 -0.04 -5.63
C LYS A 104 -1.53 -0.34 -4.32
N LEU A 105 -1.81 -1.62 -4.11
CA LEU A 105 -2.38 -2.16 -2.89
C LEU A 105 -1.48 -3.30 -2.42
N SER A 106 -0.83 -3.09 -1.27
CA SER A 106 0.02 -4.10 -0.65
C SER A 106 -0.69 -4.67 0.57
N LEU A 107 -1.02 -5.96 0.52
CA LEU A 107 -1.73 -6.73 1.55
C LEU A 107 -0.94 -7.99 1.95
N GLY A 108 0.34 -8.07 1.61
CA GLY A 108 1.22 -9.17 1.94
C GLY A 108 1.26 -9.46 3.45
N ARG A 109 1.40 -10.72 3.84
CA ARG A 109 1.53 -11.21 5.22
C ARG A 109 0.36 -10.76 6.10
N ASN A 110 -0.86 -11.01 5.63
CA ASN A 110 -2.10 -10.84 6.39
C ASN A 110 -2.80 -12.19 6.60
N GLN A 111 -4.08 -12.19 6.97
CA GLN A 111 -4.88 -13.38 7.24
C GLN A 111 -6.12 -13.44 6.35
N LEU A 112 -6.05 -12.86 5.15
CA LEU A 112 -7.18 -12.80 4.22
C LEU A 112 -7.50 -14.21 3.72
N THR A 113 -8.76 -14.61 3.84
CA THR A 113 -9.27 -15.91 3.34
C THR A 113 -10.01 -15.79 2.01
N THR A 114 -10.49 -14.59 1.69
CA THR A 114 -11.12 -14.24 0.41
C THR A 114 -10.84 -12.78 0.04
N LEU A 115 -11.06 -12.45 -1.22
CA LEU A 115 -11.25 -11.07 -1.68
C LEU A 115 -12.72 -10.90 -2.08
N PRO A 116 -13.32 -9.72 -1.82
CA PRO A 116 -14.69 -9.43 -2.23
C PRO A 116 -14.75 -9.13 -3.73
N GLU A 117 -15.93 -9.23 -4.35
CA GLU A 117 -16.11 -8.93 -5.78
C GLU A 117 -15.70 -7.47 -6.06
N GLU A 118 -16.00 -6.55 -5.15
CA GLU A 118 -15.73 -5.11 -5.26
C GLU A 118 -14.26 -4.76 -5.49
N ILE A 119 -13.31 -5.69 -5.37
CA ILE A 119 -11.93 -5.48 -5.81
C ILE A 119 -11.85 -4.95 -7.25
N TRP A 120 -12.81 -5.32 -8.12
CA TRP A 120 -12.87 -4.81 -9.49
C TRP A 120 -13.13 -3.30 -9.57
N ASN A 121 -13.68 -2.67 -8.53
CA ASN A 121 -13.88 -1.22 -8.53
C ASN A 121 -12.54 -0.45 -8.58
N LEU A 122 -11.42 -1.09 -8.25
CA LEU A 122 -10.08 -0.51 -8.33
C LEU A 122 -9.53 -0.53 -9.77
N GLN A 123 -10.22 0.13 -10.69
CA GLN A 123 -9.92 0.08 -12.14
C GLN A 123 -8.52 0.60 -12.51
N ASN A 124 -7.91 1.44 -11.68
CA ASN A 124 -6.54 1.96 -11.88
C ASN A 124 -5.44 1.11 -11.23
N LEU A 125 -5.79 -0.02 -10.59
CA LEU A 125 -4.83 -0.83 -9.88
C LEU A 125 -3.82 -1.48 -10.85
N GLN A 126 -2.54 -1.26 -10.58
CA GLN A 126 -1.41 -1.77 -11.36
C GLN A 126 -0.63 -2.84 -10.59
N THR A 127 -0.58 -2.73 -9.27
CA THR A 127 0.11 -3.69 -8.40
C THR A 127 -0.81 -4.15 -7.28
N LEU A 128 -0.95 -5.47 -7.16
CA LEU A 128 -1.66 -6.12 -6.06
C LEU A 128 -0.74 -7.18 -5.44
N ASP A 129 -0.30 -6.91 -4.22
CA ASP A 129 0.48 -7.86 -3.42
C ASP A 129 -0.43 -8.53 -2.38
N LEU A 130 -0.58 -9.85 -2.48
CA LEU A 130 -1.34 -10.70 -1.57
C LEU A 130 -0.45 -11.83 -1.00
N GLU A 131 0.88 -11.68 -1.05
CA GLU A 131 1.84 -12.68 -0.54
C GLU A 131 1.47 -13.12 0.89
N GLY A 132 1.64 -14.40 1.22
CA GLY A 132 1.51 -14.88 2.60
C GLY A 132 0.14 -14.63 3.26
N ASN A 133 -0.95 -14.80 2.50
CA ASN A 133 -2.32 -14.81 3.02
C ASN A 133 -2.89 -16.25 3.06
N GLN A 134 -4.20 -16.41 3.29
CA GLN A 134 -4.90 -17.70 3.40
C GLN A 134 -5.93 -17.88 2.27
N LEU A 135 -5.71 -17.26 1.10
CA LEU A 135 -6.66 -17.30 -0.01
C LEU A 135 -6.75 -18.70 -0.60
N ALA A 136 -7.96 -19.27 -0.62
CA ALA A 136 -8.26 -20.55 -1.27
C ALA A 136 -8.76 -20.39 -2.72
N THR A 137 -9.33 -19.23 -3.03
CA THR A 137 -9.77 -18.82 -4.38
C THR A 137 -9.59 -17.32 -4.55
N LEU A 138 -9.62 -16.85 -5.79
CA LEU A 138 -9.85 -15.45 -6.15
C LEU A 138 -11.29 -15.27 -6.64
N PRO A 139 -11.87 -14.06 -6.59
CA PRO A 139 -13.12 -13.73 -7.29
C PRO A 139 -12.95 -13.82 -8.82
N GLU A 140 -14.03 -13.99 -9.59
CA GLU A 140 -13.93 -14.01 -11.07
C GLU A 140 -13.60 -12.64 -11.63
N GLU A 141 -14.01 -11.60 -10.92
CA GLU A 141 -13.86 -10.20 -11.22
C GLU A 141 -12.38 -9.76 -11.17
N ILE A 142 -11.48 -10.59 -10.65
CA ILE A 142 -10.03 -10.37 -10.77
C ILE A 142 -9.62 -10.20 -12.24
N GLY A 143 -10.29 -10.90 -13.17
CA GLY A 143 -10.05 -10.75 -14.60
C GLY A 143 -10.47 -9.41 -15.20
N ASN A 144 -11.16 -8.55 -14.43
CA ASN A 144 -11.60 -7.23 -14.87
C ASN A 144 -10.60 -6.11 -14.52
N LEU A 145 -9.54 -6.40 -13.77
CA LEU A 145 -8.48 -5.43 -13.43
C LEU A 145 -7.53 -5.21 -14.62
N GLN A 146 -8.03 -4.58 -15.68
CA GLN A 146 -7.34 -4.50 -16.96
C GLN A 146 -6.02 -3.72 -16.89
N ASN A 147 -5.81 -2.87 -15.88
CA ASN A 147 -4.55 -2.16 -15.66
C ASN A 147 -3.53 -2.91 -14.80
N LEU A 148 -3.88 -4.09 -14.26
CA LEU A 148 -3.02 -4.85 -13.35
C LEU A 148 -1.80 -5.38 -14.10
N GLN A 149 -0.61 -5.01 -13.62
CA GLN A 149 0.68 -5.37 -14.20
C GLN A 149 1.43 -6.38 -13.34
N THR A 150 1.23 -6.35 -12.03
CA THR A 150 1.88 -7.22 -11.06
C THR A 150 0.86 -7.78 -10.08
N LEU A 151 0.85 -9.10 -9.93
CA LEU A 151 0.01 -9.83 -8.99
C LEU A 151 0.86 -10.85 -8.21
N ASP A 152 1.04 -10.63 -6.92
CA ASP A 152 1.71 -11.58 -6.05
C ASP A 152 0.69 -12.39 -5.24
N LEU A 153 0.72 -13.72 -5.39
CA LEU A 153 -0.13 -14.69 -4.71
C LEU A 153 0.69 -15.76 -3.98
N GLU A 154 2.01 -15.57 -3.85
CA GLU A 154 2.88 -16.52 -3.16
C GLU A 154 2.41 -16.76 -1.72
N GLY A 155 2.61 -17.98 -1.21
CA GLY A 155 2.27 -18.28 0.19
C GLY A 155 0.78 -18.33 0.53
N ASN A 156 -0.12 -18.39 -0.47
CA ASN A 156 -1.55 -18.63 -0.28
C ASN A 156 -1.93 -20.12 -0.33
N GLN A 157 -3.22 -20.42 -0.15
CA GLN A 157 -3.78 -21.78 -0.15
C GLN A 157 -4.46 -22.15 -1.48
N LEU A 158 -4.05 -21.49 -2.58
CA LEU A 158 -4.63 -21.70 -3.90
C LEU A 158 -4.30 -23.11 -4.41
N THR A 159 -5.35 -23.88 -4.73
CA THR A 159 -5.22 -25.20 -5.38
C THR A 159 -5.34 -25.12 -6.90
N THR A 160 -5.93 -24.04 -7.42
CA THR A 160 -6.05 -23.76 -8.85
C THR A 160 -5.97 -22.25 -9.09
N LEU A 161 -5.51 -21.87 -10.28
CA LEU A 161 -5.63 -20.50 -10.75
C LEU A 161 -6.94 -20.38 -11.54
N ARG A 162 -7.74 -19.35 -11.25
CA ARG A 162 -8.94 -19.05 -12.04
C ARG A 162 -8.58 -18.73 -13.48
N LYS A 163 -9.39 -19.20 -14.43
CA LYS A 163 -9.19 -18.93 -15.87
C LYS A 163 -9.27 -17.45 -16.20
N GLU A 164 -9.97 -16.68 -15.36
CA GLU A 164 -10.17 -15.24 -15.47
C GLU A 164 -8.86 -14.45 -15.36
N ILE A 165 -7.81 -14.99 -14.72
CA ILE A 165 -6.47 -14.37 -14.76
C ILE A 165 -5.95 -14.27 -16.20
N GLY A 166 -6.34 -15.19 -17.09
CA GLY A 166 -6.02 -15.10 -18.52
C GLY A 166 -6.68 -13.91 -19.24
N LYS A 167 -7.62 -13.20 -18.60
CA LYS A 167 -8.24 -11.97 -19.14
C LYS A 167 -7.44 -10.70 -18.81
N LEU A 168 -6.41 -10.79 -17.97
CA LEU A 168 -5.58 -9.65 -17.58
C LEU A 168 -4.61 -9.28 -18.69
N GLN A 169 -4.98 -8.30 -19.53
CA GLN A 169 -4.25 -7.95 -20.75
C GLN A 169 -2.89 -7.30 -20.48
N ASN A 170 -2.74 -6.58 -19.36
CA ASN A 170 -1.52 -5.83 -19.03
C ASN A 170 -0.64 -6.52 -17.99
N LEU A 171 -0.97 -7.75 -17.58
CA LEU A 171 -0.21 -8.48 -16.57
C LEU A 171 1.18 -8.82 -17.13
N LYS A 172 2.22 -8.32 -16.49
CA LYS A 172 3.62 -8.57 -16.90
C LYS A 172 4.26 -9.66 -16.06
N SER A 173 3.85 -9.74 -14.80
CA SER A 173 4.37 -10.71 -13.85
C SER A 173 3.26 -11.12 -12.89
N TYR A 174 3.18 -12.42 -12.64
CA TYR A 174 2.53 -12.91 -11.44
C TYR A 174 3.39 -14.00 -10.80
N ILE A 175 3.35 -14.05 -9.47
CA ILE A 175 4.04 -15.05 -8.67
C ILE A 175 2.97 -15.87 -7.94
N CYS A 176 2.98 -17.18 -8.12
CA CYS A 176 2.06 -18.06 -7.42
C CYS A 176 2.68 -19.45 -7.23
N ILE A 177 2.47 -20.03 -6.05
CA ILE A 177 2.73 -21.45 -5.78
C ILE A 177 1.38 -22.12 -5.59
N ILE A 178 1.05 -23.04 -6.49
CA ILE A 178 -0.19 -23.83 -6.39
C ILE A 178 0.15 -25.20 -5.83
N ILE A 179 -0.58 -25.64 -4.80
CA ILE A 179 -0.50 -27.01 -4.31
C ILE A 179 -1.38 -27.86 -5.21
N ASP A 180 -0.76 -28.63 -6.11
CA ASP A 180 -1.48 -29.60 -6.92
C ASP A 180 -1.96 -30.75 -6.02
N SER A 181 -3.26 -30.78 -5.74
CA SER A 181 -3.91 -31.80 -4.92
C SER A 181 -3.82 -33.21 -5.50
N ARG A 182 -3.39 -33.38 -6.77
CA ARG A 182 -3.19 -34.69 -7.41
C ARG A 182 -1.74 -35.18 -7.38
N LEU A 183 -0.75 -34.33 -7.09
CA LEU A 183 0.67 -34.69 -7.23
C LEU A 183 1.54 -34.45 -5.99
N PHE A 184 1.03 -33.84 -4.90
CA PHE A 184 1.82 -33.50 -3.70
C PHE A 184 3.15 -32.77 -4.01
N GLN A 185 3.24 -32.07 -5.14
CA GLN A 185 4.42 -31.29 -5.54
C GLN A 185 4.07 -29.81 -5.59
N LYS A 186 4.90 -28.98 -4.93
CA LYS A 186 4.85 -27.52 -5.09
C LYS A 186 5.32 -27.19 -6.51
N LYS A 187 4.42 -26.68 -7.35
CA LYS A 187 4.83 -26.02 -8.60
C LYS A 187 4.85 -24.53 -8.35
N SER A 188 6.06 -23.97 -8.21
CA SER A 188 6.25 -22.53 -8.36
C SER A 188 6.07 -22.19 -9.83
N ARG A 189 5.10 -21.32 -10.13
CA ARG A 189 5.00 -20.69 -11.44
C ARG A 189 5.40 -19.24 -11.27
N THR A 190 6.67 -18.95 -11.52
CA THR A 190 7.09 -17.60 -11.90
C THR A 190 6.83 -17.47 -13.39
N CYS A 191 5.62 -17.06 -13.77
CA CYS A 191 5.35 -16.71 -15.15
C CYS A 191 5.67 -15.21 -15.32
N LYS A 192 6.86 -14.93 -15.85
CA LYS A 192 7.03 -13.76 -16.72
C LYS A 192 6.27 -14.09 -18.00
N ILE A 193 5.28 -13.27 -18.37
CA ILE A 193 4.54 -13.48 -19.63
C ILE A 193 5.47 -13.18 -20.81
#